data_AF-A0ABD5AYQ1-F1
#
_entry.id   AF-A0ABD5AYQ1-F1
#
_cell.length_a   1.000
_cell.length_b   1.000
_cell.length_c   1.000
_cell.angle_alpha   90.00
_cell.angle_beta   90.00
_cell.angle_gamma   90.00
#
_symmetry.space_group_name_H-M   'P 1'
#
loop_
_entity.id
_entity.type
_entity.pdbx_description
1 polymer ?
#
loop_
_entity_poly.entity_id
_entity_poly.type
_entity_poly.pdbx_seq_one_letter_code
_entity_poly.pdbx_strand_id
1 'polypeptide(L)' 'HEEAVSTYKDNIDSSEIKKNSEIKKQDKEVQKLQQQIKSSFNDIKKGYDKKDLKQINKGRQELVNLEVNVNSTENQ' A
#
# COMPACT_ATOMS: atom_id res chain seq x y z
N HIS A 1 -1.39 7.72 -7.65
CA HIS A 1 -1.54 7.11 -6.31
C HIS A 1 -2.92 7.38 -5.74
N GLU A 2 -3.35 8.64 -5.62
CA GLU A 2 -4.69 8.98 -5.10
C GLU A 2 -5.81 8.36 -5.94
N GLU A 3 -5.67 8.38 -7.26
CA GLU A 3 -6.59 7.70 -8.19
C GLU A 3 -6.66 6.19 -7.96
N ALA A 4 -5.52 5.50 -7.84
CA ALA A 4 -5.49 4.05 -7.58
C ALA A 4 -6.13 3.67 -6.23
N VAL A 5 -5.99 4.50 -5.19
CA VAL A 5 -6.65 4.29 -3.89
C VAL A 5 -8.16 4.53 -4.00
N SER A 6 -8.58 5.57 -4.74
CA SER A 6 -10.00 5.84 -5.00
C SER A 6 -10.63 4.70 -5.76
N THR A 7 -10.06 4.33 -6.91
CA THR A 7 -10.52 3.23 -7.75
C THR A 7 -10.64 1.92 -6.97
N TYR A 8 -9.72 1.62 -6.07
CA TYR A 8 -9.86 0.44 -5.21
C TYR A 8 -11.10 0.52 -4.29
N LYS A 9 -11.29 1.66 -3.60
CA LYS A 9 -12.43 1.87 -2.70
C LYS A 9 -13.76 1.89 -3.45
N ASP A 10 -13.77 2.43 -4.65
CA ASP A 10 -14.97 2.60 -5.47
C ASP A 10 -15.42 1.28 -6.12
N ASN A 11 -14.48 0.39 -6.42
CA ASN A 11 -14.77 -0.92 -7.03
C ASN A 11 -14.98 -2.06 -6.02
N ILE A 12 -14.70 -1.84 -4.73
CA ILE A 12 -14.89 -2.87 -3.71
C ILE A 12 -16.29 -2.77 -3.11
N ASP A 13 -17.05 -3.87 -3.13
CA ASP A 13 -18.34 -3.91 -2.46
C ASP A 13 -18.13 -4.00 -0.94
N SER A 14 -18.43 -2.89 -0.27
CA SER A 14 -18.38 -2.77 1.20
C SER A 14 -19.28 -3.81 1.91
N SER A 15 -20.28 -4.36 1.22
CA SER A 15 -21.19 -5.38 1.73
C SER A 15 -20.54 -6.78 1.74
N GLU A 16 -19.72 -7.10 0.73
CA GLU A 16 -18.93 -8.33 0.61
C GLU A 16 -17.80 -8.37 1.65
N ILE A 17 -17.09 -7.25 1.81
CA ILE A 17 -16.07 -7.10 2.87
C ILE A 17 -16.67 -7.40 4.23
N LYS A 18 -17.90 -6.95 4.54
CA LYS A 18 -18.49 -7.18 5.87
C LYS A 18 -18.83 -8.64 6.15
N LYS A 19 -19.09 -9.44 5.11
CA LYS A 19 -19.57 -10.82 5.22
C LYS A 19 -18.47 -11.87 5.24
N ASN A 20 -17.33 -11.63 4.57
CA ASN A 20 -16.26 -12.61 4.43
C ASN A 20 -14.99 -12.19 5.21
N SER A 21 -14.56 -13.02 6.17
CA SER A 21 -13.40 -12.74 7.03
C SER A 21 -12.06 -12.78 6.30
N GLU A 22 -11.96 -13.51 5.20
CA GLU A 22 -10.77 -13.58 4.35
C GLU A 22 -10.65 -12.32 3.49
N ILE A 23 -11.76 -11.88 2.88
CA ILE A 23 -11.82 -10.61 2.15
C ILE A 23 -11.51 -9.42 3.07
N LYS A 24 -11.95 -9.44 4.34
CA LYS A 24 -11.55 -8.42 5.33
C LYS A 24 -10.04 -8.39 5.60
N LYS A 25 -9.39 -9.56 5.62
CA LYS A 25 -7.94 -9.63 5.85
C LYS A 25 -7.21 -9.05 4.65
N GLN A 26 -7.60 -9.44 3.45
CA GLN A 26 -7.05 -8.92 2.20
C GLN A 26 -7.25 -7.39 2.08
N ASP A 27 -8.45 -6.88 2.38
CA ASP A 27 -8.71 -5.42 2.39
C ASP A 27 -7.80 -4.68 3.37
N LYS A 28 -7.62 -5.21 4.59
CA LYS A 28 -6.68 -4.63 5.56
C LYS A 28 -5.23 -4.66 5.09
N GLU A 29 -4.82 -5.75 4.43
CA GLU A 29 -3.48 -5.86 3.85
C GLU A 29 -3.27 -4.85 2.72
N VAL A 30 -4.25 -4.71 1.81
CA VAL A 30 -4.22 -3.70 0.75
C VAL A 30 -4.15 -2.28 1.32
N GLN A 31 -4.97 -1.96 2.32
CA GLN A 31 -4.94 -0.66 2.98
C GLN A 31 -3.59 -0.39 3.66
N LYS A 32 -3.00 -1.40 4.31
CA LYS A 32 -1.68 -1.30 4.93
C LYS A 32 -0.59 -1.04 3.89
N LEU A 33 -0.61 -1.75 2.77
CA LEU A 33 0.30 -1.53 1.64
C LEU A 33 0.17 -0.11 1.09
N GLN A 34 -1.06 0.36 0.87
CA GLN A 34 -1.32 1.73 0.40
C GLN A 34 -0.76 2.79 1.38
N GLN A 35 -0.91 2.57 2.68
CA GLN A 35 -0.35 3.46 3.71
C GLN A 35 1.17 3.44 3.73
N GLN A 36 1.80 2.26 3.62
CA GLN A 36 3.26 2.12 3.57
C GLN A 36 3.82 2.85 2.34
N ILE A 37 3.25 2.63 1.15
CA ILE A 37 3.63 3.31 -0.08
C ILE A 37 3.54 4.84 0.09
N LYS A 38 2.43 5.33 0.65
CA LYS A 38 2.23 6.77 0.90
C LYS A 38 3.29 7.33 1.86
N SER A 39 3.58 6.60 2.93
CA SER A 39 4.58 7.00 3.93
C SER A 39 5.98 7.08 3.30
N SER A 40 6.37 6.07 2.53
CA SER A 40 7.68 6.03 1.89
C SER A 40 7.86 7.13 0.85
N PHE A 41 6.83 7.45 0.06
CA PHE A 41 6.87 8.62 -0.82
C PHE A 41 6.96 9.94 -0.06
N ASN A 42 6.30 10.05 1.09
CA ASN A 42 6.40 11.25 1.93
C ASN A 42 7.80 11.42 2.51
N ASP A 43 8.45 10.33 2.92
CA ASP A 43 9.84 10.35 3.39
C ASP A 43 10.80 10.76 2.27
N ILE A 44 10.63 10.23 1.05
CA ILE A 44 11.41 10.65 -0.11
C ILE A 44 11.20 12.14 -0.38
N LYS A 45 9.95 12.62 -0.42
CA LYS A 45 9.63 14.03 -0.65
C LYS A 45 10.26 14.94 0.40
N LYS A 46 10.04 14.66 1.69
CA LYS A 46 10.62 15.43 2.79
C LYS A 46 12.15 15.42 2.76
N GLY A 47 12.73 14.28 2.39
CA GLY A 47 14.17 14.14 2.22
C GLY A 47 14.71 15.06 1.12
N TYR A 48 14.02 15.18 -0.02
CA TYR A 48 14.39 16.17 -1.04
C TYR A 48 14.20 17.62 -0.56
N ASP A 49 13.06 17.93 0.07
CA ASP A 49 12.78 19.28 0.59
C ASP A 49 13.84 19.75 1.59
N LYS A 50 14.33 18.83 2.43
CA LYS A 50 15.34 19.10 3.48
C LYS A 50 16.77 18.79 3.06
N LYS A 51 17.00 18.29 1.84
CA LYS A 51 18.29 17.75 1.38
C LYS A 51 18.87 16.66 2.31
N ASP A 52 17.99 15.86 2.91
CA ASP A 52 18.34 14.74 3.80
C ASP A 52 18.40 13.42 3.03
N LEU A 53 19.63 13.01 2.68
CA LEU A 53 19.88 11.77 1.93
C LEU A 53 19.48 10.51 2.73
N LYS A 54 19.56 10.54 4.06
CA LYS A 54 19.17 9.39 4.89
C LYS A 54 17.67 9.17 4.80
N GLN A 55 16.88 10.24 4.83
CA GLN A 55 15.42 10.15 4.72
C GLN A 55 14.98 9.70 3.32
N ILE A 56 15.67 10.15 2.27
CA ILE A 56 15.46 9.65 0.89
C ILE A 56 15.72 8.14 0.82
N ASN A 57 16.87 7.70 1.33
CA ASN A 57 17.27 6.30 1.29
C ASN A 57 16.35 5.41 2.12
N LYS A 58 15.88 5.88 3.28
CA LYS A 58 14.88 5.18 4.09
C LYS A 58 13.60 4.91 3.30
N GLY A 59 13.01 5.96 2.70
CA GLY A 59 11.80 5.77 1.90
C GLY A 59 12.02 4.87 0.68
N ARG A 60 13.19 4.93 0.02
CA ARG A 60 13.54 4.01 -1.07
C ARG A 60 13.64 2.56 -0.60
N GLN A 61 14.31 2.31 0.53
CA GLN A 61 14.44 0.98 1.10
C GLN A 61 13.09 0.40 1.50
N GLU A 62 12.21 1.21 2.09
CA GLU A 62 10.85 0.78 2.43
C GLU A 62 10.04 0.37 1.20
N LEU A 63 10.19 1.06 0.06
CA LEU A 63 9.57 0.68 -1.20
C LEU A 63 10.16 -0.60 -1.81
N VAL A 64 11.47 -0.82 -1.66
CA VAL A 64 12.14 -2.05 -2.14
C VAL A 64 11.73 -3.26 -1.30
N ASN A 65 11.60 -3.07 0.01
CA ASN A 65 11.23 -4.11 0.97
C ASN A 65 9.71 -4.33 1.06
N LEU A 66 8.94 -3.65 0.20
CA LEU A 66 7.50 -3.77 0.14
C LEU A 66 7.17 -5.12 -0.50
N GLU A 67 7.24 -6.18 0.30
CA GLU A 67 6.82 -7.52 -0.10
C GLU A 67 5.31 -7.50 -0.37
N VAL A 68 4.95 -7.60 -1.64
CA VAL A 68 3.60 -7.97 -2.02
C VAL A 68 3.53 -9.48 -1.89
N ASN A 69 3.02 -9.98 -0.77
CA ASN A 69 2.61 -11.38 -0.64
C ASN A 69 1.40 -11.59 -1.55
N VAL A 70 1.65 -11.69 -2.86
CA VAL A 70 0.71 -12.25 -3.80
C VAL A 70 0.72 -13.75 -3.52
N ASN A 71 -0.09 -14.19 -2.57
CA ASN A 71 -0.53 -15.58 -2.59
C ASN A 71 -1.34 -15.71 -3.88
N SER A 72 -0.66 -16.04 -4.98
CA SER A 72 -1.28 -16.31 -6.27
C SER A 72 -2.32 -17.40 -6.07
N THR A 73 -3.57 -17.01 -5.88
CA THR A 73 -4.73 -17.85 -6.17
C THR A 73 -4.93 -17.79 -7.68
N GLU A 74 -3.92 -18.23 -8.42
CA GLU A 74 -4.16 -18.75 -9.76
C GLU A 74 -4.83 -20.10 -9.54
N ASN A 75 -6.12 -20.17 -9.86
CA ASN A 75 -6.90 -21.39 -9.91
C ASN A 75 -6.10 -22.50 -10.62
N GLN A 76 -5.74 -23.55 -9.88
CA GLN A 76 -5.47 -24.87 -10.44
C GLN A 76 -6.79 -25.63 -10.61
#